data_AF-A0A2P2FUQ6-F1
#
_entry.id   AF-A0A2P2FUQ6-F1
#
_cell.length_a   1.000
_cell.length_b   1.000
_cell.length_c   1.000
_cell.angle_alpha   90.00
_cell.angle_beta   90.00
_cell.angle_gamma   90.00
#
_symmetry.space_group_name_H-M   'P 1'
#
loop_
_entity.id
_entity.type
_entity.pdbx_description
1 polymer ?
#
loop_
_entity_poly.entity_id
_entity_poly.type
_entity_poly.pdbx_seq_one_letter_code
_entity_poly.pdbx_strand_id
1 'polypeptide(L)'
;MIKDTQRQVVNYSALQPGDLLFFDPEPQLGPLVSHIGLDSEGKRRVLSSRKVANGPTFGDAGGTSLIDGEGTYAKAFRAAKRL
;
A
#
# COMPACT_ATOMS: atom_id res chain seq x y z
N MET A 1 -4.87 6.71 -12.17
CA MET A 1 -5.66 6.78 -10.92
C MET A 1 -6.44 5.49 -10.79
N ILE A 2 -6.49 4.90 -9.59
CA ILE A 2 -7.22 3.67 -9.30
C ILE A 2 -8.39 4.03 -8.38
N LYS A 3 -9.61 3.68 -8.78
CA LYS A 3 -10.83 3.96 -8.00
C LYS A 3 -11.15 2.77 -7.10
N ASP A 4 -11.72 3.06 -5.94
CA ASP A 4 -12.26 2.00 -5.07
C ASP A 4 -13.48 1.35 -5.73
N THR A 5 -13.42 0.03 -5.88
CA THR A 5 -14.50 -0.79 -6.44
C THR A 5 -14.98 -1.85 -5.44
N GLN A 6 -14.58 -1.73 -4.16
CA GLN A 6 -14.86 -2.69 -3.09
C GLN A 6 -14.33 -4.10 -3.41
N ARG A 7 -13.31 -4.17 -4.28
CA ARG A 7 -12.58 -5.37 -4.66
C ARG A 7 -11.10 -5.10 -4.54
N GLN A 8 -10.33 -6.17 -4.38
CA GLN A 8 -8.88 -6.07 -4.42
C GLN A 8 -8.43 -5.55 -5.80
N VAL A 9 -7.56 -4.55 -5.77
CA VAL A 9 -6.92 -4.05 -6.99
C VAL A 9 -5.86 -5.06 -7.41
N VAL A 10 -5.92 -5.52 -8.66
CA VAL A 10 -4.93 -6.47 -9.22
C VAL A 10 -4.18 -5.91 -10.44
N ASN A 11 -4.60 -4.74 -10.94
CA ASN A 11 -3.92 -4.04 -12.02
C ASN A 11 -3.23 -2.77 -11.48
N TYR A 12 -1.90 -2.78 -11.52
CA TYR A 12 -1.05 -1.73 -10.95
C TYR A 12 -0.45 -0.79 -12.00
N SER A 13 -0.76 -0.97 -13.29
CA SER A 13 -0.13 -0.22 -14.41
C SER A 13 -0.28 1.30 -14.31
N ALA A 14 -1.30 1.78 -13.61
CA ALA A 14 -1.55 3.21 -13.42
C ALA A 14 -0.82 3.83 -12.22
N LEU A 15 -0.11 3.03 -11.40
CA LEU A 15 0.60 3.51 -10.22
C LEU A 15 1.97 4.09 -10.57
N GLN A 16 2.35 5.16 -9.88
CA GLN A 16 3.70 5.72 -9.93
C GLN A 16 4.21 6.01 -8.51
N PRO A 17 5.54 6.07 -8.30
CA PRO A 17 6.11 6.52 -7.04
C PRO A 17 5.51 7.85 -6.59
N GLY A 18 5.19 7.95 -5.29
CA GLY A 18 4.57 9.14 -4.71
C GLY A 18 3.04 9.18 -4.75
N ASP A 19 2.38 8.24 -5.45
CA ASP A 19 0.92 8.13 -5.36
C ASP A 19 0.46 7.81 -3.92
N LEU A 20 -0.64 8.42 -3.52
CA LEU A 20 -1.36 8.07 -2.30
C LEU A 20 -2.11 6.76 -2.52
N LEU A 21 -1.94 5.81 -1.62
CA LEU A 21 -2.65 4.55 -1.55
C LEU A 21 -3.66 4.57 -0.40
N PHE A 22 -4.84 4.04 -0.67
CA PHE A 22 -5.94 3.90 0.28
C PHE A 22 -6.18 2.42 0.54
N PHE A 23 -6.22 2.05 1.81
CA PHE A 23 -6.39 0.69 2.28
C PHE A 23 -7.58 0.56 3.21
N ASP A 24 -8.20 -0.61 3.20
CA ASP A 24 -9.28 -1.00 4.10
C ASP A 24 -9.04 -2.44 4.61
N PRO A 25 -8.14 -2.62 5.61
CA PRO A 25 -7.84 -3.94 6.18
C PRO A 25 -8.93 -4.42 7.13
N GLU A 26 -9.61 -3.49 7.80
CA GLU A 26 -10.70 -3.74 8.74
C GLU A 26 -11.73 -2.61 8.59
N PRO A 27 -12.90 -2.85 7.97
CA PRO A 27 -13.89 -1.80 7.68
C PRO A 27 -14.35 -1.00 8.91
N GLN A 28 -14.30 -1.64 10.07
CA GLN A 28 -14.67 -1.07 11.37
C GLN A 28 -13.60 -0.15 11.98
N LEU A 29 -12.35 -0.21 11.53
CA LEU A 29 -11.26 0.67 11.99
C LEU A 29 -11.07 1.90 11.08
N GLY A 30 -11.75 1.93 9.93
CA GLY A 30 -11.66 3.00 8.95
C GLY A 30 -10.45 2.88 8.01
N PRO A 31 -10.41 3.72 6.96
CA PRO A 31 -9.40 3.61 5.92
C PRO A 31 -8.02 4.10 6.38
N LEU A 32 -6.98 3.42 5.91
CA LEU A 32 -5.59 3.82 6.08
C LEU A 32 -5.08 4.48 4.79
N VAL A 33 -4.31 5.55 4.93
CA VAL A 33 -3.67 6.26 3.80
C VAL A 33 -2.16 6.21 3.95
N SER A 34 -1.47 5.93 2.85
CA SER A 34 -0.01 5.85 2.80
C SER A 34 0.49 6.20 1.39
N HIS A 35 1.81 6.28 1.18
CA HIS A 35 2.42 6.54 -0.12
C HIS A 35 3.07 5.27 -0.68
N ILE A 36 3.22 5.21 -2.01
CA ILE A 36 3.93 4.13 -2.70
C ILE A 36 5.32 4.56 -3.16
N GLY A 37 6.25 3.60 -3.22
CA GLY A 37 7.52 3.73 -3.93
C GLY A 37 7.98 2.39 -4.51
N LEU A 38 9.17 2.42 -5.12
CA LEU A 38 9.84 1.24 -5.66
C LEU A 38 11.09 0.95 -4.82
N ASP A 39 11.36 -0.33 -4.55
CA ASP A 39 12.65 -0.74 -4.00
C ASP A 39 13.72 -0.89 -5.10
N SER A 40 14.95 -1.27 -4.71
CA SER A 40 16.06 -1.46 -5.63
C SER A 40 15.84 -2.60 -6.64
N GLU A 41 14.86 -3.48 -6.42
CA GLU A 41 14.45 -4.55 -7.33
C GLU A 41 13.25 -4.15 -8.19
N GLY A 42 12.77 -2.91 -8.07
CA GLY A 42 11.60 -2.41 -8.80
C GLY A 42 10.26 -2.94 -8.25
N LYS A 43 10.23 -3.50 -7.04
CA LYS A 43 8.99 -3.96 -6.40
C LYS A 43 8.25 -2.80 -5.76
N ARG A 44 6.93 -2.83 -5.81
CA ARG A 44 6.05 -1.77 -5.31
C ARG A 44 5.82 -1.93 -3.83
N ARG A 45 6.27 -0.95 -3.05
CA ARG A 45 6.21 -1.00 -1.60
C ARG A 45 5.45 0.18 -1.01
N VAL A 46 4.74 -0.12 0.07
CA VAL A 46 4.03 0.86 0.88
C VAL A 46 5.01 1.52 1.87
N LEU A 47 5.08 2.85 1.85
CA LEU A 47 5.79 3.63 2.86
C LEU A 47 4.91 3.77 4.10
N SER A 48 5.23 3.03 5.15
CA SER A 48 4.39 2.96 6.34
C SER A 48 5.16 3.38 7.59
N SER A 49 4.50 4.08 8.51
CA SER A 49 5.04 4.24 9.87
C SER A 49 4.72 2.98 10.66
N ARG A 50 5.76 2.32 11.20
CA ARG A 50 5.60 1.06 11.92
C ARG A 50 6.23 1.11 13.29
N LYS A 51 5.50 0.56 14.27
CA LYS A 51 5.98 0.43 15.65
C LYS A 51 7.28 -0.36 15.74
N VAL A 52 7.39 -1.47 15.01
CA VAL A 52 8.58 -2.35 15.01
C VAL A 52 9.81 -1.63 14.43
N ALA A 53 9.61 -0.73 13.48
CA ALA A 53 10.69 0.07 12.89
C ALA A 53 10.95 1.39 13.66
N ASN A 54 10.14 1.69 14.69
CA ASN A 54 10.14 2.96 15.40
C ASN A 54 10.16 4.19 14.47
N GLY A 55 9.39 4.14 13.39
CA GLY A 55 9.40 5.20 12.38
C GLY A 55 8.90 4.77 11.00
N PRO A 56 9.03 5.65 9.99
CA PRO A 56 8.69 5.33 8.60
C PRO A 56 9.64 4.28 8.04
N THR A 57 9.09 3.31 7.31
CA THR A 57 9.87 2.26 6.67
C THR A 57 9.26 1.83 5.34
N PHE A 58 10.15 1.47 4.43
CA PHE A 58 9.87 0.76 3.18
C PHE A 58 10.06 -0.76 3.33
N GLY A 59 10.51 -1.24 4.49
CA GLY A 59 10.86 -2.64 4.71
C GLY A 59 9.70 -3.49 5.26
N ASP A 60 9.98 -4.79 5.39
CA ASP A 60 8.99 -5.79 5.82
C ASP A 60 8.93 -5.97 7.36
N ALA A 61 9.49 -5.02 8.11
CA ALA A 61 9.51 -5.05 9.57
C ALA A 61 8.07 -5.05 10.13
N GLY A 62 7.62 -6.16 10.69
CA GLY A 62 6.24 -6.33 11.16
C GLY A 62 5.21 -6.69 10.06
N GLY A 63 5.66 -7.16 8.89
CA GLY A 63 4.81 -7.73 7.83
C GLY A 63 5.20 -7.29 6.42
N THR A 64 4.81 -8.06 5.40
CA THR A 64 5.12 -7.75 3.99
C THR A 64 4.56 -6.39 3.57
N SER A 65 5.42 -5.53 3.01
CA SER A 65 5.13 -4.17 2.52
C SER A 65 4.72 -4.10 1.04
N LEU A 66 4.69 -5.25 0.35
CA LEU A 66 4.30 -5.35 -1.05
C LEU A 66 2.79 -5.21 -1.23
N ILE A 67 2.41 -4.55 -2.33
CA ILE A 67 1.01 -4.38 -2.73
C ILE A 67 0.55 -5.41 -3.76
N ASP A 68 1.48 -6.12 -4.41
CA ASP A 68 1.24 -7.08 -5.50
C ASP A 68 1.47 -8.54 -5.08
N GLY A 69 1.36 -8.84 -3.79
CA GLY A 69 1.50 -10.19 -3.23
C GLY A 69 0.28 -10.65 -2.41
N GLU A 70 0.53 -11.52 -1.44
CA GLU A 70 -0.53 -12.14 -0.59
C GLU A 70 -0.62 -11.55 0.82
N GLY A 71 0.19 -10.53 1.11
CA GLY A 71 0.27 -9.89 2.42
C GLY A 71 -0.89 -8.93 2.72
N THR A 72 -0.91 -8.39 3.93
CA THR A 72 -1.96 -7.50 4.43
C THR A 72 -2.21 -6.30 3.51
N TYR A 73 -1.16 -5.59 3.09
CA TYR A 73 -1.31 -4.42 2.23
C TYR A 73 -1.91 -4.78 0.86
N ALA A 74 -1.50 -5.89 0.26
CA ALA A 74 -2.04 -6.33 -1.02
C ALA A 74 -3.54 -6.65 -0.94
N LYS A 75 -3.99 -7.32 0.14
CA LYS A 75 -5.41 -7.66 0.36
C LYS A 75 -6.27 -6.45 0.72
N ALA A 76 -5.68 -5.50 1.45
CA ALA A 76 -6.36 -4.31 1.92
C ALA A 76 -6.39 -3.17 0.89
N PHE A 77 -5.62 -3.24 -0.21
CA PHE A 77 -5.51 -2.15 -1.18
C PHE A 77 -6.81 -1.91 -1.95
N ARG A 78 -7.29 -0.66 -1.97
CA ARG A 78 -8.58 -0.27 -2.57
C ARG A 78 -8.46 0.77 -3.67
N ALA A 79 -7.66 1.80 -3.49
CA ALA A 79 -7.62 2.92 -4.42
C ALA A 79 -6.27 3.65 -4.38
N ALA A 80 -5.98 4.41 -5.44
CA ALA A 80 -4.81 5.26 -5.51
C ALA A 80 -5.08 6.59 -6.21
N LYS A 81 -4.53 7.67 -5.64
CA LYS A 81 -4.68 9.05 -6.14
C LYS A 81 -3.31 9.74 -6.23
N ARG A 82 -3.14 10.53 -7.28
CA ARG A 82 -2.07 11.53 -7.37
C ARG A 82 -2.63 12.91 -7.05
N LEU A 83 -1.89 13.69 -6.28
CA LEU A 83 -2.19 15.10 -5.99
C LEU A 83 -1.56 16.02 -7.04
#